data_AF-A0A6C0DCG7-F1
#
_entry.id   AF-A0A6C0DCG7-F1
#
_cell.length_a   1.000
_cell.length_b   1.000
_cell.length_c   1.000
_cell.angle_alpha   90.00
_cell.angle_beta   90.00
_cell.angle_gamma   90.00
#
_symmetry.space_group_name_H-M   'P 1'
#
loop_
_entity.id
_entity.type
_entity.pdbx_description
1 polymer ?
#
loop_
_entity_poly.entity_id
_entity_poly.type
_entity_poly.pdbx_seq_one_letter_code
_entity_poly.pdbx_strand_id
1 'polypeptide(L)'
;MDGNFTKLIFSNELFIMNGIYILFPIDHNGSEKIMNKTQIRFNPFQQYNQTLINEFSKLEKNILEYYKQTRMCNCKIVPLLQKQMLIGFMKTNKEYKNQFLINENNKNILYVLKISGIWETKDEIGLTYKLFEVNNNTL
;
A
#
# COMPACT_ATOMS: atom_id res chain seq x y z
N MET A 1 0.54 -4.53 24.76
CA MET A 1 0.70 -3.53 23.69
C MET A 1 -0.68 -2.98 23.44
N ASP A 2 -0.99 -1.86 24.06
CA ASP A 2 -2.32 -1.26 23.95
C ASP A 2 -2.35 -0.39 22.70
N GLY A 3 -3.22 -0.76 21.76
CA GLY A 3 -3.42 -0.04 20.53
C GLY A 3 -4.78 -0.40 19.95
N ASN A 4 -5.46 0.61 19.43
CA ASN A 4 -6.73 0.46 18.75
C ASN A 4 -6.50 0.29 17.26
N PHE A 5 -7.31 -0.56 16.63
CA PHE A 5 -7.34 -0.69 15.18
C PHE A 5 -8.71 -0.29 14.65
N THR A 6 -8.74 0.81 13.90
CA THR A 6 -9.94 1.22 13.16
C THR A 6 -9.86 0.67 11.74
N LYS A 7 -10.74 -0.27 11.42
CA LYS A 7 -10.84 -0.85 10.07
C LYS A 7 -11.45 0.16 9.11
N LEU A 8 -10.83 0.34 7.94
CA LEU A 8 -11.40 1.11 6.84
C LEU A 8 -12.23 0.19 5.95
N ILE A 9 -13.40 0.68 5.57
CA ILE A 9 -14.33 0.01 4.67
C ILE A 9 -14.64 0.98 3.54
N PHE A 10 -14.54 0.50 2.30
CA PHE A 10 -15.04 1.21 1.14
C PHE A 10 -16.43 0.70 0.82
N SER A 11 -17.38 1.58 0.55
CA SER A 11 -18.75 1.23 0.22
C SER A 11 -19.27 2.15 -0.87
N ASN A 12 -20.03 1.58 -1.79
CA ASN A 12 -20.90 2.31 -2.70
C ASN A 12 -22.25 1.58 -2.77
N GLU A 13 -23.13 1.97 -3.70
CA GLU A 13 -24.45 1.37 -3.87
C GLU A 13 -24.41 -0.08 -4.35
N LEU A 14 -23.31 -0.51 -4.96
CA LEU A 14 -23.18 -1.82 -5.59
C LEU A 14 -22.47 -2.85 -4.71
N PHE A 15 -21.52 -2.41 -3.88
CA PHE A 15 -20.71 -3.31 -3.07
C PHE A 15 -20.04 -2.65 -1.86
N ILE A 16 -19.54 -3.51 -0.97
CA ILE A 16 -18.71 -3.17 0.19
C ILE A 16 -17.39 -3.93 0.09
N MET A 17 -16.27 -3.24 0.33
CA MET A 17 -14.93 -3.82 0.35
C MET A 17 -14.24 -3.63 1.70
N ASN A 18 -13.49 -4.67 2.10
CA ASN A 18 -12.68 -4.70 3.32
C ASN A 18 -11.37 -3.90 3.15
N GLY A 19 -11.49 -2.59 2.93
CA GLY A 19 -10.41 -1.65 2.71
C GLY A 19 -10.51 -0.95 1.36
N ILE A 20 -9.60 -0.01 1.14
CA ILE A 20 -9.47 0.74 -0.11
C ILE A 20 -8.38 0.07 -0.95
N TYR A 21 -8.65 -0.16 -2.23
CA TYR A 21 -7.72 -0.80 -3.16
C TYR A 21 -7.41 0.17 -4.28
N ILE A 22 -6.13 0.47 -4.46
CA ILE A 22 -5.66 1.52 -5.36
C ILE A 22 -4.60 0.91 -6.27
N LEU A 23 -4.70 1.16 -7.58
CA LEU A 23 -3.65 0.79 -8.52
C LEU A 23 -2.34 1.46 -8.10
N PHE A 24 -1.25 0.70 -8.09
CA PHE A 24 0.08 1.17 -7.71
C PHE A 24 1.02 1.09 -8.93
N PRO A 25 0.95 2.05 -9.86
CA PRO A 25 1.61 1.97 -11.16
C PRO A 25 3.08 2.42 -11.09
N ILE A 26 3.85 1.93 -10.11
CA ILE A 26 5.24 2.37 -9.93
C ILE A 26 6.15 1.77 -10.99
N ASP A 27 7.06 2.58 -11.52
CA ASP A 27 8.08 2.10 -12.45
C ASP A 27 9.20 1.40 -11.65
N HIS A 28 9.40 0.11 -11.91
CA HIS A 28 10.25 -0.74 -11.10
C HIS A 28 11.16 -1.60 -11.98
N ASN A 29 12.37 -1.89 -11.49
CA ASN A 29 13.40 -2.59 -12.25
C ASN A 29 13.23 -4.13 -12.18
N GLY A 30 12.02 -4.61 -11.90
CA GLY A 30 11.69 -6.01 -11.66
C GLY A 30 11.45 -6.37 -10.19
N SER A 31 11.03 -7.62 -9.98
CA SER A 31 10.79 -8.19 -8.65
C SER A 31 11.93 -9.09 -8.21
N GLU A 32 12.40 -8.93 -6.98
CA GLU A 32 13.37 -9.85 -6.38
C GLU A 32 12.67 -10.83 -5.44
N LYS A 33 13.14 -12.08 -5.45
CA LYS A 33 12.73 -13.09 -4.49
C LYS A 33 13.81 -13.26 -3.43
N ILE A 34 13.57 -12.75 -2.22
CA ILE A 34 14.43 -12.99 -1.07
C ILE A 34 13.77 -14.06 -0.20
N MET A 35 14.35 -15.26 -0.22
CA MET A 35 13.81 -16.46 0.44
C MET A 35 12.37 -16.78 -0.04
N ASN A 36 11.37 -16.60 0.83
CA ASN A 36 9.95 -16.81 0.56
C ASN A 36 9.16 -15.51 0.33
N LYS A 37 9.83 -14.35 0.31
CA LYS A 37 9.20 -13.04 0.13
C LYS A 37 9.58 -12.47 -1.23
N THR A 38 8.58 -12.02 -1.98
CA THR A 38 8.79 -11.23 -3.19
C THR A 38 8.74 -9.76 -2.83
N GLN A 39 9.63 -8.98 -3.42
CA GLN A 39 9.71 -7.54 -3.22
C GLN A 39 9.95 -6.86 -4.57
N ILE A 40 9.39 -5.68 -4.74
CA ILE A 40 9.73 -4.79 -5.85
C ILE A 40 10.82 -3.83 -5.41
N ARG A 41 11.73 -3.51 -6.33
CA ARG A 41 12.70 -2.42 -6.19
C ARG A 41 12.48 -1.38 -7.27
N PHE A 42 12.50 -0.12 -6.87
CA PHE A 42 12.29 1.01 -7.77
C PHE A 42 13.14 2.19 -7.31
N ASN A 43 13.44 3.11 -8.24
CA ASN A 43 14.14 4.34 -7.89
C ASN A 43 13.13 5.40 -7.41
N PRO A 44 13.13 5.81 -6.13
CA PRO A 44 12.19 6.79 -5.60
C PRO A 44 12.47 8.21 -6.12
N PHE A 45 13.67 8.47 -6.63
CA PHE A 45 14.09 9.78 -7.15
C PHE A 45 13.90 9.92 -8.66
N GLN A 46 13.44 8.87 -9.34
CA GLN A 46 12.99 8.99 -10.73
C GLN A 46 11.75 9.88 -10.79
N GLN A 47 11.71 10.82 -11.72
CA GLN A 47 10.65 11.85 -11.80
C GLN A 47 9.23 11.26 -11.73
N TYR A 48 8.95 10.22 -12.51
CA TYR A 48 7.64 9.55 -12.53
C TYR A 48 7.27 8.96 -11.15
N ASN A 49 8.18 8.19 -10.55
CA ASN A 49 7.97 7.59 -9.23
C ASN A 49 7.86 8.65 -8.13
N GLN A 50 8.64 9.73 -8.21
CA GLN A 50 8.59 10.82 -7.26
C GLN A 50 7.20 11.50 -7.27
N THR A 51 6.60 11.69 -8.45
CA THR A 51 5.22 12.18 -8.56
C THR A 51 4.24 11.22 -7.89
N LEU A 52 4.32 9.92 -8.16
CA LEU A 52 3.45 8.93 -7.52
C LEU A 52 3.61 8.91 -6.00
N ILE A 53 4.86 8.91 -5.51
CA ILE A 53 5.18 8.92 -4.08
C ILE A 53 4.55 10.14 -3.41
N ASN A 54 4.62 11.31 -4.04
CA ASN A 54 4.02 12.53 -3.50
C ASN A 54 2.49 12.40 -3.42
N GLU A 55 1.83 11.85 -4.44
CA GLU A 55 0.38 11.65 -4.42
C GLU A 55 -0.06 10.63 -3.35
N PHE A 56 0.62 9.48 -3.23
CA PHE A 56 0.35 8.53 -2.15
C PHE A 56 0.66 9.09 -0.76
N SER A 57 1.68 9.95 -0.63
CA SER A 57 2.01 10.62 0.64
C SER A 57 0.94 11.63 1.04
N LYS A 58 0.42 12.40 0.08
CA LYS A 58 -0.73 13.29 0.29
C LYS A 58 -1.96 12.50 0.71
N LEU A 59 -2.25 11.39 0.03
CA LEU A 59 -3.34 10.49 0.38
C LEU A 59 -3.22 9.97 1.81
N GLU A 60 -2.04 9.43 2.18
CA GLU A 60 -1.77 8.94 3.53
C GLU A 60 -2.00 10.02 4.59
N LYS A 61 -1.43 11.21 4.35
CA LYS A 61 -1.60 12.36 5.24
C LYS A 61 -3.06 12.76 5.39
N ASN A 62 -3.80 12.88 4.29
CA ASN A 62 -5.21 13.29 4.30
C ASN A 62 -6.09 12.31 5.07
N ILE A 63 -5.89 10.99 4.89
CA ILE A 63 -6.64 9.96 5.62
C ILE A 63 -6.36 10.06 7.13
N LEU A 64 -5.09 10.20 7.52
CA LEU A 64 -4.69 10.25 8.93
C LEU A 64 -5.11 11.57 9.59
N GLU A 65 -5.04 12.70 8.89
CA GLU A 65 -5.52 14.00 9.39
C GLU A 65 -7.04 13.98 9.59
N TYR A 66 -7.80 13.44 8.63
CA TYR A 66 -9.25 13.29 8.77
C TYR A 66 -9.61 12.41 9.97
N TYR A 67 -8.93 11.27 10.15
CA TYR A 67 -9.14 10.41 11.31
C TYR A 67 -8.83 11.13 12.62
N LYS A 68 -7.69 11.84 12.68
CA LYS A 68 -7.24 12.60 13.84
C LYS A 68 -8.28 13.65 14.25
N GLN A 69 -8.81 14.38 13.28
CA GLN A 69 -9.88 15.37 13.50
C GLN A 69 -11.17 14.71 14.00
N THR A 70 -11.58 13.60 13.39
CA THR A 70 -12.82 12.89 13.73
C THR A 70 -12.77 12.27 15.14
N ARG A 71 -11.62 11.74 15.55
CA ARG A 71 -11.41 11.17 16.89
C ARG A 71 -11.03 12.20 17.95
N MET A 72 -10.76 13.44 17.54
CA MET A 72 -10.17 14.49 18.40
C MET A 72 -8.93 14.00 19.17
N CYS A 73 -8.09 13.17 18.52
CA CYS A 73 -6.89 12.66 19.15
C CYS A 73 -5.69 13.59 18.89
N ASN A 74 -4.83 13.76 19.88
CA ASN A 74 -3.61 14.57 19.75
C ASN A 74 -2.38 13.74 19.36
N CYS A 75 -2.60 12.64 18.63
CA CYS A 75 -1.55 11.72 18.23
C CYS A 75 -0.68 12.28 17.10
N LYS A 76 0.58 11.84 17.05
CA LYS A 76 1.53 12.11 15.99
C LYS A 76 1.24 11.20 14.79
N ILE A 77 1.26 11.78 13.59
CA ILE A 77 1.11 11.03 12.34
C ILE A 77 2.43 10.33 12.02
N VAL A 78 2.36 9.02 11.78
CA VAL A 78 3.47 8.19 11.33
C VAL A 78 3.25 7.80 9.87
N PRO A 79 3.90 8.48 8.91
CA PRO A 79 3.69 8.25 7.48
C PRO A 79 4.50 7.04 7.01
N LEU A 80 4.04 5.83 7.38
CA LEU A 80 4.74 4.57 7.10
C LEU A 80 4.76 4.24 5.61
N LEU A 81 3.70 4.56 4.87
CA LEU A 81 3.64 4.31 3.42
C LEU A 81 4.66 5.20 2.70
N GLN A 82 4.66 6.50 2.98
CA GLN A 82 5.65 7.44 2.43
C GLN A 82 7.07 6.98 2.72
N LYS A 83 7.38 6.68 3.99
CA LYS A 83 8.72 6.22 4.40
C LYS A 83 9.13 4.98 3.63
N GLN A 84 8.24 4.00 3.50
CA GLN A 84 8.54 2.76 2.79
C GLN A 84 8.80 3.01 1.30
N MET A 85 8.02 3.87 0.65
CA MET A 85 8.23 4.17 -0.76
C MET A 85 9.53 4.94 -0.99
N LEU A 86 9.91 5.87 -0.11
CA LEU A 86 11.16 6.62 -0.21
C LEU A 86 12.42 5.76 -0.04
N ILE A 87 12.31 4.59 0.57
CA ILE A 87 13.43 3.63 0.65
C ILE A 87 13.66 2.95 -0.71
N GLY A 88 12.66 2.92 -1.61
CA GLY A 88 12.79 2.34 -2.95
C GLY A 88 12.57 0.82 -3.03
N PHE A 89 11.97 0.21 -2.00
CA PHE A 89 11.53 -1.18 -2.09
C PHE A 89 10.20 -1.40 -1.37
N MET A 90 9.40 -2.37 -1.81
CA MET A 90 8.17 -2.80 -1.13
C MET A 90 7.97 -4.30 -1.22
N LYS A 91 7.56 -4.92 -0.11
CA LYS A 91 7.24 -6.35 -0.06
C LYS A 91 5.86 -6.61 -0.65
N THR A 92 5.78 -7.53 -1.61
CA THR A 92 4.53 -7.96 -2.23
C THR A 92 4.00 -9.19 -1.49
N ASN A 93 2.69 -9.22 -1.24
CA ASN A 93 2.04 -10.35 -0.62
C ASN A 93 1.50 -11.30 -1.70
N LYS A 94 2.01 -12.54 -1.73
CA LYS A 94 1.54 -13.61 -2.60
C LYS A 94 0.46 -14.42 -1.89
N GLU A 95 -0.66 -13.79 -1.58
CA GLU A 95 -1.83 -14.53 -1.06
C GLU A 95 -2.51 -15.34 -2.19
N TYR A 96 -2.38 -14.91 -3.45
CA TYR A 96 -2.77 -15.72 -4.61
C TYR A 96 -1.65 -16.70 -4.98
N LYS A 97 -1.59 -17.83 -4.26
CA LYS A 97 -0.89 -19.05 -4.69
C LYS A 97 -1.57 -19.72 -5.89
N ASN A 98 -2.06 -18.95 -6.84
CA ASN A 98 -2.49 -19.51 -8.10
C ASN A 98 -1.22 -19.71 -8.92
N GLN A 99 -0.78 -20.96 -8.88
CA GLN A 99 0.32 -21.61 -9.60
C GLN A 99 0.18 -21.53 -11.13
N PHE A 100 -0.55 -20.54 -11.65
CA PHE A 100 -0.71 -20.29 -13.06
C PHE A 100 0.41 -19.36 -13.52
N LEU A 101 1.52 -20.00 -13.88
CA LEU A 101 2.41 -19.56 -14.96
C LEU A 101 2.88 -18.11 -14.84
N ILE A 102 3.67 -17.80 -13.81
CA ILE A 102 4.63 -16.70 -13.93
C ILE A 102 5.75 -17.23 -14.83
N ASN A 103 5.51 -17.21 -16.15
CA ASN A 103 6.62 -17.22 -17.09
C ASN A 103 7.44 -15.96 -16.77
N GLU A 104 8.73 -16.13 -16.50
CA GLU A 104 9.68 -15.05 -16.15
C GLU A 104 9.77 -13.95 -17.23
N ASN A 105 9.05 -14.10 -18.35
CA ASN A 105 9.00 -13.18 -19.48
C ASN A 105 7.73 -12.29 -19.54
N ASN A 106 6.79 -12.41 -18.60
CA ASN A 106 5.55 -11.60 -18.64
C ASN A 106 5.79 -10.18 -18.10
N LYS A 107 6.04 -9.24 -19.01
CA LYS A 107 6.19 -7.79 -18.76
C LYS A 107 4.94 -7.07 -18.22
N ASN A 108 3.88 -7.78 -17.86
CA ASN A 108 2.56 -7.23 -17.56
C ASN A 108 2.11 -7.54 -16.12
N ILE A 109 3.00 -7.33 -15.15
CA ILE A 109 2.66 -7.45 -13.73
C ILE A 109 2.23 -6.07 -13.22
N LEU A 110 1.00 -5.98 -12.72
CA LEU A 110 0.48 -4.80 -12.04
C LEU A 110 0.56 -4.97 -10.52
N TYR A 111 0.57 -3.84 -9.82
CA TYR A 111 0.52 -3.84 -8.35
C TYR A 111 -0.70 -3.09 -7.85
N VAL A 112 -1.29 -3.58 -6.76
CA VAL A 112 -2.43 -2.95 -6.08
C VAL A 112 -2.07 -2.73 -4.62
N LEU A 113 -2.18 -1.49 -4.18
CA LEU A 113 -2.03 -1.12 -2.78
C LEU A 113 -3.38 -1.19 -2.09
N LYS A 114 -3.48 -2.04 -1.06
CA LYS A 114 -4.63 -2.11 -0.17
C LYS A 114 -4.34 -1.31 1.10
N ILE A 115 -5.22 -0.39 1.47
CA ILE A 115 -5.24 0.28 2.77
C ILE A 115 -6.36 -0.34 3.60
N SER A 116 -6.02 -1.02 4.70
CA SER A 116 -6.97 -1.81 5.50
C SER A 116 -7.55 -1.08 6.70
N GLY A 117 -6.91 0.00 7.14
CA GLY A 117 -7.27 0.65 8.39
C GLY A 117 -6.17 1.50 8.97
N ILE A 118 -6.46 2.06 10.13
CA ILE A 118 -5.59 2.93 10.91
C ILE A 118 -5.31 2.22 12.22
N TRP A 119 -4.03 2.09 12.54
CA TRP A 119 -3.60 1.71 13.88
C TRP A 119 -3.36 2.97 14.69
N GLU A 120 -3.71 2.91 15.97
CA GLU A 120 -3.60 4.01 16.91
C GLU A 120 -3.02 3.48 18.21
N THR A 121 -1.99 4.16 18.71
CA THR A 121 -1.51 4.02 20.09
C THR A 121 -1.87 5.29 20.85
N LYS A 122 -1.43 5.39 22.11
CA LYS A 122 -1.60 6.61 22.90
C LYS A 122 -1.03 7.85 22.20
N ASP A 123 0.12 7.70 21.53
CA ASP A 123 0.90 8.83 21.05
C ASP A 123 0.98 8.92 19.52
N GLU A 124 0.67 7.84 18.81
CA GLU A 124 0.91 7.72 17.37
C GLU A 124 -0.27 7.12 16.62
N ILE A 125 -0.45 7.57 15.38
CA ILE A 125 -1.38 6.97 14.41
C ILE A 125 -0.67 6.70 13.09
N GLY A 126 -1.05 5.62 12.42
CA GLY A 126 -0.51 5.30 11.10
C GLY A 126 -1.42 4.40 10.28
N LEU A 127 -1.16 4.35 8.98
CA LEU A 127 -1.89 3.46 8.09
C LEU A 127 -1.36 2.04 8.16
N THR A 128 -2.29 1.09 7.99
CA THR A 128 -1.98 -0.28 7.62
C THR A 128 -2.20 -0.46 6.13
N TYR A 129 -1.21 -1.04 5.45
CA TYR A 129 -1.31 -1.32 4.03
C TYR A 129 -0.66 -2.65 3.64
N LYS A 130 -1.06 -3.18 2.48
CA LYS A 130 -0.48 -4.36 1.83
C LYS A 130 -0.35 -4.10 0.33
N LEU A 131 0.73 -4.58 -0.27
CA LEU A 131 0.93 -4.53 -1.72
C LEU A 131 0.65 -5.92 -2.31
N PHE A 132 -0.18 -5.98 -3.35
CA PHE A 132 -0.54 -7.20 -4.06
C PHE A 132 -0.02 -7.16 -5.49
N GLU A 133 0.40 -8.32 -5.98
CA GLU A 133 0.74 -8.56 -7.37
C GLU A 133 -0.51 -9.02 -8.12
N VAL A 134 -0.80 -8.42 -9.28
CA VAL A 134 -1.98 -8.71 -10.10
C VAL A 134 -1.53 -8.94 -11.54
N ASN A 135 -2.04 -10.00 -12.16
CA ASN A 135 -1.77 -10.30 -13.55
C ASN A 135 -2.74 -9.51 -14.45
N ASN A 136 -2.23 -8.86 -15.49
CA ASN A 136 -3.04 -8.04 -16.39
C ASN A 136 -4.09 -8.86 -17.18
N ASN A 137 -3.96 -10.19 -17.21
CA ASN A 137 -4.93 -11.09 -17.86
C ASN A 137 -6.20 -11.37 -17.01
N THR A 138 -6.34 -10.72 -15.85
CA THR A 138 -7.45 -10.96 -14.90
C THR A 138 -8.25 -9.70 -14.54
N LEU A 139 -8.02 -8.58 -15.24
CA LEU A 139 -8.87 -7.38 -15.22
C LEU A 139 -9.75 -7.35 -16.47
#